data_AF-A0A507BBN7-F1
#
_entry.id   AF-A0A507BBN7-F1
#
_cell.length_a   1.000
_cell.length_b   1.000
_cell.length_c   1.000
_cell.angle_alpha   90.00
_cell.angle_beta   90.00
_cell.angle_gamma   90.00
#
_symmetry.space_group_name_H-M   'P 1'
#
loop_
_entity.id
_entity.type
_entity.pdbx_description
1 polymer ?
#
loop_
_entity_poly.entity_id
_entity_poly.type
_entity_poly.pdbx_seq_one_letter_code
_entity_poly.pdbx_strand_id
1 'polypeptide(L)'
;MVVTTTPVFLWSILNLGPVTETFTAAPSCATKTDGVMIASKLASSNETVLVANYPGTCGKFIQVGDCMPLGSKRDEHFKSKDPLQYDTENYLRLWVYSPGLFCPSGWTTAGAVTRQADGSIASPTGFFAPEPSVNLSVALLTNGMIPPATVIATALEPGETAAACCPESWPVLRNGECYSPMPTDKFPATAGCATRPVEASGFYSTITTTIDVGSLTSASAELITPTYTGKGSLVTTTWTGTAAKHSAVTVMPAVVLVHKSEDAAKTTGGGSSGGAGGGGTGTNAAVAMRPGGPDPKALGGLALVVMTAVMAGAAVMMPW
;
A
#
# COMPACT_ATOMS: atom_id res chain seq x y z
N MET A 1 11.58 -14.54 -6.30
CA MET A 1 12.27 -13.93 -5.15
C MET A 1 12.91 -15.00 -4.27
N VAL A 2 14.17 -15.36 -4.54
CA VAL A 2 15.01 -15.98 -3.50
C VAL A 2 15.28 -14.90 -2.44
N VAL A 3 14.92 -15.17 -1.19
CA VAL A 3 14.87 -14.15 -0.12
C VAL A 3 16.28 -13.77 0.33
N THR A 4 16.81 -12.71 -0.24
CA THR A 4 17.92 -11.92 0.30
C THR A 4 17.32 -10.56 0.67
N THR A 5 17.63 -10.04 1.87
CA THR A 5 17.36 -8.63 2.22
C THR A 5 18.16 -7.74 1.26
N THR A 6 17.60 -7.43 0.11
CA THR A 6 18.24 -6.55 -0.88
C THR A 6 17.69 -5.15 -0.67
N PRO A 7 18.54 -4.17 -0.27
CA PRO A 7 18.11 -2.79 -0.25
C PRO A 7 17.82 -2.33 -1.68
N VAL A 8 16.59 -1.91 -1.94
CA VAL A 8 16.19 -1.27 -3.21
C VAL A 8 15.89 0.17 -2.89
N PHE A 9 16.76 1.07 -3.31
CA PHE A 9 16.70 2.48 -2.97
C PHE A 9 16.53 2.77 -1.46
N LEU A 10 17.35 2.10 -0.63
CA LEU A 10 17.33 2.16 0.85
C LEU A 10 16.09 1.53 1.52
N TRP A 11 15.14 0.99 0.76
CA TRP A 11 14.06 0.17 1.31
C TRP A 11 14.52 -1.28 1.48
N SER A 12 14.24 -1.85 2.64
CA SER A 12 14.34 -3.29 2.86
C SER A 12 13.02 -3.97 2.51
N ILE A 13 13.04 -4.87 1.53
CA ILE A 13 11.89 -5.70 1.19
C ILE A 13 12.00 -7.03 1.96
N LEU A 14 10.98 -7.34 2.76
CA LEU A 14 10.92 -8.50 3.63
C LEU A 14 9.82 -9.44 3.17
N ASN A 15 10.21 -10.65 2.73
CA ASN A 15 9.25 -11.70 2.41
C ASN A 15 8.77 -12.40 3.68
N LEU A 16 7.48 -12.28 3.98
CA LEU A 16 6.86 -12.94 5.14
C LEU A 16 6.62 -14.44 4.92
N GLY A 17 6.60 -14.90 3.67
CA GLY A 17 6.41 -16.29 3.31
C GLY A 17 5.27 -16.49 2.31
N PRO A 18 4.96 -17.76 1.99
CA PRO A 18 3.93 -18.09 1.03
C PRO A 18 2.51 -17.75 1.54
N VAL A 19 1.67 -17.24 0.64
CA VAL A 19 0.22 -17.11 0.79
C VAL A 19 -0.41 -17.69 -0.48
N THR A 20 -0.48 -19.02 -0.51
CA THR A 20 -0.98 -19.79 -1.65
C THR A 20 -2.44 -20.21 -1.50
N GLU A 21 -3.08 -19.86 -0.38
CA GLU A 21 -4.49 -20.10 -0.10
C GLU A 21 -5.15 -18.78 0.32
N THR A 22 -6.48 -18.70 0.18
CA THR A 22 -7.23 -17.52 0.61
C THR A 22 -7.24 -17.43 2.14
N PHE A 23 -6.55 -16.42 2.67
CA PHE A 23 -6.61 -16.06 4.08
C PHE A 23 -7.95 -15.42 4.43
N THR A 24 -8.53 -15.77 5.58
CA THR A 24 -9.72 -15.11 6.11
C THR A 24 -9.39 -14.51 7.47
N ALA A 25 -9.54 -13.19 7.61
CA ALA A 25 -9.30 -12.50 8.87
C ALA A 25 -10.32 -12.90 9.94
N ALA A 26 -9.90 -12.90 11.20
CA ALA A 26 -10.81 -13.14 12.32
C ALA A 26 -11.89 -12.03 12.41
N PRO A 27 -13.13 -12.32 12.83
CA PRO A 27 -14.18 -11.30 12.97
C PRO A 27 -13.80 -10.11 13.88
N SER A 28 -12.95 -10.34 14.88
CA SER A 28 -12.43 -9.29 15.77
C SER A 28 -11.65 -8.19 15.05
N CYS A 29 -11.19 -8.44 13.82
CA CYS A 29 -10.46 -7.48 13.01
C CYS A 29 -11.33 -6.31 12.54
N ALA A 30 -12.65 -6.51 12.42
CA ALA A 30 -13.58 -5.45 12.00
C ALA A 30 -13.70 -4.31 13.02
N THR A 31 -13.34 -4.55 14.29
CA THR A 31 -13.45 -3.58 15.39
C THR A 31 -12.09 -3.12 15.92
N LYS A 32 -10.99 -3.51 15.27
CA LYS A 32 -9.63 -3.16 15.73
C LYS A 32 -9.36 -1.68 15.51
N THR A 33 -8.81 -1.00 16.52
CA THR A 33 -8.53 0.45 16.49
C THR A 33 -7.05 0.81 16.62
N ASP A 34 -6.16 -0.19 16.58
CA ASP A 34 -4.71 0.04 16.72
C ASP A 34 -4.11 0.80 15.53
N GLY A 35 -4.80 0.81 14.38
CA GLY A 35 -4.42 1.49 13.14
C GLY A 35 -5.19 2.78 12.87
N VAL A 36 -5.76 3.45 13.88
CA VAL A 36 -6.44 4.74 13.64
C VAL A 36 -5.41 5.87 13.49
N MET A 37 -5.51 6.63 12.41
CA MET A 37 -4.64 7.75 12.07
C MET A 37 -5.45 8.96 11.62
N ILE A 38 -4.79 10.12 11.51
CA ILE A 38 -5.38 11.35 11.00
C ILE A 38 -4.96 11.52 9.54
N ALA A 39 -5.96 11.64 8.68
CA ALA A 39 -5.79 11.95 7.27
C ALA A 39 -6.18 13.39 6.96
N SER A 40 -5.57 13.95 5.91
CA SER A 40 -5.89 15.24 5.32
C SER A 40 -5.98 15.10 3.81
N LYS A 41 -6.75 15.99 3.17
CA LYS A 41 -6.74 16.12 1.71
C LYS A 41 -5.74 17.19 1.29
N LEU A 42 -4.85 16.86 0.36
CA LEU A 42 -3.96 17.82 -0.26
C LEU A 42 -4.76 18.73 -1.19
N ALA A 43 -4.66 20.04 -0.98
CA ALA A 43 -5.39 21.02 -1.79
C ALA A 43 -4.95 21.00 -3.27
N SER A 44 -3.70 20.64 -3.56
CA SER A 44 -3.12 20.64 -4.91
C SER A 44 -3.55 19.45 -5.78
N SER A 45 -3.82 18.29 -5.17
CA SER A 45 -4.09 17.04 -5.91
C SER A 45 -5.39 16.34 -5.50
N ASN A 46 -6.09 16.84 -4.47
CA ASN A 46 -7.21 16.15 -3.81
C ASN A 46 -6.85 14.75 -3.27
N GLU A 47 -5.55 14.44 -3.21
CA GLU A 47 -5.03 13.19 -2.66
C GLU A 47 -5.23 13.16 -1.15
N THR A 48 -5.60 12.01 -0.63
CA THR A 48 -5.65 11.80 0.83
C THR A 48 -4.27 11.39 1.30
N VAL A 49 -3.76 12.05 2.32
CA VAL A 49 -2.47 11.73 2.95
C VAL A 49 -2.65 11.60 4.45
N LEU A 50 -1.88 10.69 5.04
CA LEU A 50 -1.79 10.54 6.48
C LEU A 50 -0.88 11.66 6.99
N VAL A 51 -1.26 12.30 8.09
CA VAL A 51 -0.52 13.48 8.62
C VAL A 51 -0.12 13.33 10.07
N ALA A 52 -0.79 12.45 10.83
CA ALA A 52 -0.48 12.14 12.21
C ALA A 52 -1.12 10.81 12.64
N ASN A 53 -0.65 10.25 13.75
CA ASN A 53 -1.37 9.20 14.47
C ASN A 53 -2.53 9.81 15.26
N TYR A 54 -3.58 9.03 15.48
CA TYR A 54 -4.67 9.40 16.37
C TYR A 54 -4.18 9.43 17.83
N PRO A 55 -4.72 10.29 18.72
CA PRO A 55 -4.23 10.39 20.11
C PRO A 55 -4.13 9.06 20.87
N GLY A 56 -5.05 8.10 20.63
CA GLY A 56 -5.01 6.76 21.25
C GLY A 56 -3.95 5.79 20.70
N THR A 57 -3.38 6.10 19.54
CA THR A 57 -2.40 5.27 18.81
C THR A 57 -0.99 5.84 18.84
N CYS A 58 -0.78 7.00 19.49
CA CYS A 58 0.53 7.61 19.67
C CYS A 58 1.56 6.66 20.30
N GLY A 59 2.78 6.67 19.75
CA GLY A 59 3.91 5.93 20.32
C GLY A 59 3.68 4.42 20.31
N LYS A 60 2.94 3.90 19.33
CA LYS A 60 2.69 2.47 19.15
C LYS A 60 2.94 2.10 17.69
N PHE A 61 3.47 0.90 17.48
CA PHE A 61 3.44 0.29 16.15
C PHE A 61 2.05 -0.29 15.88
N ILE A 62 1.57 -0.17 14.65
CA ILE A 62 0.33 -0.81 14.22
C ILE A 62 0.54 -2.33 14.23
N GLN A 63 -0.09 -2.99 15.19
CA GLN A 63 -0.14 -4.45 15.27
C GLN A 63 -1.27 -4.95 14.38
N VAL A 64 -1.03 -5.97 13.54
CA VAL A 64 -2.10 -6.58 12.73
C VAL A 64 -2.51 -7.95 13.23
N GLY A 65 -1.61 -8.73 13.83
CA GLY A 65 -1.88 -10.08 14.34
C GLY A 65 -2.63 -10.93 13.30
N ASP A 66 -3.74 -11.52 13.72
CA ASP A 66 -4.58 -12.39 12.88
C ASP A 66 -5.50 -11.62 11.90
N CYS A 67 -5.26 -10.32 11.69
CA CYS A 67 -6.00 -9.51 10.72
C CYS A 67 -5.34 -9.43 9.35
N MET A 68 -4.13 -9.97 9.22
CA MET A 68 -3.43 -10.11 7.95
C MET A 68 -2.80 -11.52 7.86
N PRO A 69 -2.60 -12.04 6.64
CA PRO A 69 -1.86 -13.29 6.45
C PRO A 69 -0.50 -13.19 7.14
N LEU A 70 -0.14 -14.17 7.96
CA LEU A 70 1.13 -14.18 8.70
C LEU A 70 1.41 -12.89 9.51
N GLY A 71 0.37 -12.16 9.93
CA GLY A 71 0.52 -10.85 10.56
C GLY A 71 1.28 -10.88 11.89
N SER A 72 1.18 -11.97 12.66
CA SER A 72 1.99 -12.18 13.87
C SER A 72 3.50 -12.19 13.58
N LYS A 73 3.93 -12.75 12.44
CA LYS A 73 5.34 -12.74 12.02
C LYS A 73 5.83 -11.32 11.68
N ARG A 74 4.94 -10.48 11.13
CA ARG A 74 5.23 -9.06 10.92
C ARG A 74 5.35 -8.33 12.26
N ASP A 75 4.39 -8.53 13.15
CA ASP A 75 4.32 -7.88 14.45
C ASP A 75 5.52 -8.24 15.35
N GLU A 76 6.03 -9.47 15.25
CA GLU A 76 7.26 -9.91 15.91
C GLU A 76 8.47 -9.02 15.63
N HIS A 77 8.56 -8.42 14.43
CA HIS A 77 9.66 -7.51 14.10
C HIS A 77 9.61 -6.20 14.90
N PHE A 78 8.44 -5.83 15.42
CA PHE A 78 8.25 -4.64 16.24
C PHE A 78 8.32 -4.95 17.75
N LYS A 79 8.21 -6.22 18.16
CA LYS A 79 8.06 -6.63 19.56
C LYS A 79 9.18 -6.13 20.49
N SER A 80 10.42 -6.08 19.99
CA SER A 80 11.58 -5.62 20.77
C SER A 80 12.01 -4.19 20.44
N LYS A 81 11.22 -3.46 19.65
CA LYS A 81 11.57 -2.14 19.13
C LYS A 81 10.84 -1.05 19.94
N ASP A 82 11.54 0.04 20.21
CA ASP A 82 10.95 1.24 20.80
C ASP A 82 10.33 2.07 19.65
N PRO A 83 9.02 2.36 19.65
CA PRO A 83 8.34 3.15 18.61
C PRO A 83 8.79 4.61 18.56
N LEU A 84 9.56 5.06 19.55
CA LEU A 84 10.21 6.37 19.56
C LEU A 84 11.66 6.32 19.08
N GLN A 85 12.24 5.14 18.88
CA GLN A 85 13.62 5.02 18.43
C GLN A 85 13.71 5.19 16.91
N TYR A 86 14.54 6.14 16.49
CA TYR A 86 15.01 6.24 15.11
C TYR A 86 16.25 5.40 14.92
N ASP A 87 16.28 4.63 13.83
CA ASP A 87 17.36 3.74 13.46
C ASP A 87 17.55 3.80 11.95
N THR A 88 18.80 4.09 11.53
CA THR A 88 19.20 4.27 10.15
C THR A 88 19.11 2.98 9.32
N GLU A 89 19.26 1.80 9.95
CA GLU A 89 19.24 0.50 9.25
C GLU A 89 17.82 -0.01 9.00
N ASN A 90 16.85 0.55 9.71
CA ASN A 90 15.52 -0.03 9.87
C ASN A 90 14.38 0.92 9.49
N TYR A 91 14.74 2.05 8.88
CA TYR A 91 13.82 3.17 8.62
C TYR A 91 12.73 2.82 7.61
N LEU A 92 13.08 2.14 6.51
CA LEU A 92 12.18 1.88 5.38
C LEU A 92 12.02 0.39 5.11
N ARG A 93 10.81 -0.13 5.31
CA ARG A 93 10.51 -1.56 5.12
C ARG A 93 9.22 -1.77 4.34
N LEU A 94 9.27 -2.71 3.41
CA LEU A 94 8.10 -3.22 2.70
C LEU A 94 7.94 -4.71 3.00
N TRP A 95 6.70 -5.10 3.25
CA TRP A 95 6.34 -6.49 3.53
C TRP A 95 5.67 -7.08 2.30
N VAL A 96 6.20 -8.19 1.81
CA VAL A 96 5.65 -8.91 0.66
C VAL A 96 5.41 -10.37 1.02
N TYR A 97 4.53 -11.03 0.28
CA TYR A 97 4.22 -12.44 0.41
C TYR A 97 4.58 -13.13 -0.90
N SER A 98 5.55 -14.04 -0.86
CA SER A 98 5.99 -14.77 -2.05
C SER A 98 6.29 -16.24 -1.74
N PRO A 99 5.74 -17.20 -2.53
CA PRO A 99 4.69 -16.98 -3.54
C PRO A 99 3.37 -16.51 -2.90
N GLY A 100 2.78 -15.46 -3.46
CA GLY A 100 1.49 -14.91 -3.04
C GLY A 100 0.51 -14.94 -4.20
N LEU A 101 -0.60 -15.68 -4.07
CA LEU A 101 -1.53 -15.92 -5.18
C LEU A 101 -2.89 -15.27 -4.95
N PHE A 102 -3.43 -15.37 -3.75
CA PHE A 102 -4.82 -15.00 -3.48
C PHE A 102 -4.90 -13.82 -2.52
N CYS A 103 -5.64 -12.77 -2.92
CA CYS A 103 -6.03 -11.74 -1.96
C CYS A 103 -6.82 -12.39 -0.81
N PRO A 104 -6.76 -11.84 0.41
CA PRO A 104 -7.60 -12.30 1.51
C PRO A 104 -9.10 -12.27 1.15
N SER A 105 -9.89 -13.08 1.84
CA SER A 105 -11.35 -13.07 1.72
C SER A 105 -11.93 -11.70 2.07
N GLY A 106 -12.82 -11.17 1.23
CA GLY A 106 -13.41 -9.83 1.35
C GLY A 106 -12.44 -8.69 0.98
N TRP A 107 -11.35 -9.01 0.29
CA TRP A 107 -10.37 -8.04 -0.22
C TRP A 107 -10.31 -8.11 -1.75
N THR A 108 -10.03 -6.97 -2.36
CA THR A 108 -9.90 -6.80 -3.81
C THR A 108 -8.50 -6.33 -4.18
N THR A 109 -8.07 -6.66 -5.40
CA THR A 109 -6.82 -6.14 -5.97
C THR A 109 -6.94 -4.62 -6.17
N ALA A 110 -6.18 -3.86 -5.38
CA ALA A 110 -6.11 -2.40 -5.43
C ALA A 110 -5.07 -1.90 -6.44
N GLY A 111 -4.26 -2.78 -7.00
CA GLY A 111 -3.33 -2.50 -8.09
C GLY A 111 -2.47 -3.71 -8.42
N ALA A 112 -1.98 -3.78 -9.64
CA ALA A 112 -1.07 -4.83 -10.08
C ALA A 112 -0.03 -4.32 -11.08
N VAL A 113 1.10 -5.02 -11.14
CA VAL A 113 2.17 -4.79 -12.10
C VAL A 113 2.91 -6.08 -12.40
N THR A 114 3.33 -6.25 -13.66
CA THR A 114 4.14 -7.39 -14.08
C THR A 114 5.46 -6.89 -14.64
N ARG A 115 6.57 -7.52 -14.20
CA ARG A 115 7.82 -7.46 -14.94
C ARG A 115 7.83 -8.60 -15.94
N GLN A 116 7.80 -8.25 -17.22
CA GLN A 116 7.82 -9.21 -18.31
C GLN A 116 9.17 -9.94 -18.37
N ALA A 117 9.21 -11.05 -19.12
CA ALA A 117 10.42 -11.85 -19.27
C ALA A 117 11.59 -11.08 -19.92
N ASP A 118 11.28 -10.08 -20.75
CA ASP A 118 12.26 -9.15 -21.36
C ASP A 118 12.72 -8.04 -20.40
N GLY A 119 12.24 -8.04 -19.16
CA GLY A 119 12.56 -7.07 -18.13
C GLY A 119 11.70 -5.79 -18.16
N SER A 120 10.85 -5.62 -19.18
CA SER A 120 9.95 -4.46 -19.28
C SER A 120 8.83 -4.50 -18.24
N ILE A 121 8.31 -3.33 -17.85
CA ILE A 121 7.15 -3.23 -16.97
C ILE A 121 5.88 -3.12 -17.81
N ALA A 122 4.91 -3.98 -17.54
CA ALA A 122 3.65 -4.04 -18.26
C ALA A 122 2.44 -3.73 -17.37
N SER A 123 1.48 -3.04 -17.99
CA SER A 123 0.12 -2.81 -17.49
C SER A 123 0.03 -2.39 -16.01
N PRO A 124 0.81 -1.38 -15.56
CA PRO A 124 0.69 -0.86 -14.20
C PRO A 124 -0.71 -0.31 -13.94
N THR A 125 -1.33 -0.72 -12.83
CA THR A 125 -2.71 -0.29 -12.44
C THR A 125 -2.82 0.02 -10.96
N GLY A 126 -3.78 0.87 -10.61
CA GLY A 126 -4.17 1.16 -9.23
C GLY A 126 -3.00 1.66 -8.38
N PHE A 127 -2.68 0.97 -7.28
CA PHE A 127 -1.49 1.25 -6.45
C PHE A 127 -0.17 1.34 -7.24
N PHE A 128 -0.07 0.58 -8.32
CA PHE A 128 1.10 0.61 -9.20
C PHE A 128 0.87 1.52 -10.41
N ALA A 129 -0.20 2.31 -10.51
CA ALA A 129 -0.37 3.20 -11.65
C ALA A 129 0.74 4.27 -11.69
N PRO A 130 1.10 4.77 -12.88
CA PRO A 130 2.10 5.81 -12.99
C PRO A 130 1.68 7.07 -12.25
N GLU A 131 2.60 7.62 -11.47
CA GLU A 131 2.32 8.77 -10.62
C GLU A 131 2.54 10.07 -11.40
N PRO A 132 1.62 11.06 -11.32
CA PRO A 132 1.90 12.39 -11.83
C PRO A 132 3.07 13.00 -11.05
N SER A 133 3.90 13.80 -11.71
CA SER A 133 5.01 14.52 -11.08
C SER A 133 4.47 15.56 -10.09
N VAL A 134 4.26 15.16 -8.84
CA VAL A 134 3.88 16.08 -7.76
C VAL A 134 5.09 16.88 -7.33
N ASN A 135 4.93 18.20 -7.25
CA ASN A 135 5.94 19.11 -6.70
C ASN A 135 5.97 18.92 -5.17
N LEU A 136 7.07 18.37 -4.66
CA LEU A 136 7.19 17.68 -3.35
C LEU A 136 7.33 18.62 -2.14
N SER A 137 6.62 19.74 -2.10
CA SER A 137 6.73 20.73 -1.02
C SER A 137 5.76 20.53 0.15
N VAL A 138 4.98 19.43 0.20
CA VAL A 138 4.01 19.20 1.28
C VAL A 138 4.47 18.14 2.30
N ALA A 139 4.74 18.67 3.48
CA ALA A 139 5.33 18.08 4.68
C ALA A 139 5.02 16.61 5.05
N LEU A 140 6.13 15.91 5.31
CA LEU A 140 6.39 14.96 6.41
C LEU A 140 6.00 13.48 6.30
N LEU A 141 5.25 13.05 5.28
CA LEU A 141 5.09 11.60 4.98
C LEU A 141 5.25 11.25 3.49
N THR A 142 5.42 12.25 2.63
CA THR A 142 5.51 12.10 1.16
C THR A 142 6.63 12.94 0.55
N ASN A 143 7.52 13.52 1.35
CA ASN A 143 8.63 14.32 0.83
C ASN A 143 9.64 13.38 0.16
N GLY A 144 9.53 13.24 -1.16
CA GLY A 144 10.52 12.73 -2.09
C GLY A 144 11.00 11.28 -1.93
N MET A 145 10.59 10.58 -0.87
CA MET A 145 10.85 9.16 -0.75
C MET A 145 10.24 8.41 -1.93
N ILE A 146 11.01 7.46 -2.43
CA ILE A 146 10.64 6.66 -3.58
C ILE A 146 9.39 5.86 -3.20
N PRO A 147 8.28 5.98 -3.98
CA PRO A 147 7.03 5.33 -3.64
C PRO A 147 7.21 3.82 -3.46
N PRO A 148 6.59 3.20 -2.44
CA PRO A 148 6.62 1.76 -2.24
C PRO A 148 6.28 0.94 -3.50
N ALA A 149 5.31 1.39 -4.30
CA ALA A 149 4.94 0.76 -5.55
C ALA A 149 6.12 0.69 -6.55
N THR A 150 6.86 1.79 -6.70
CA THR A 150 8.06 1.88 -7.54
C THR A 150 9.14 0.91 -7.04
N VAL A 151 9.40 0.89 -5.72
CA VAL A 151 10.38 0.00 -5.09
C VAL A 151 10.04 -1.47 -5.36
N ILE A 152 8.78 -1.86 -5.13
CA ILE A 152 8.31 -3.24 -5.37
C ILE A 152 8.45 -3.62 -6.84
N ALA A 153 8.01 -2.76 -7.76
CA ALA A 153 8.10 -3.04 -9.19
C ALA A 153 9.56 -3.14 -9.68
N THR A 154 10.46 -2.29 -9.16
CA THR A 154 11.90 -2.40 -9.43
C THR A 154 12.46 -3.73 -8.96
N ALA A 155 12.01 -4.22 -7.80
CA ALA A 155 12.52 -5.45 -7.20
C ALA A 155 12.02 -6.76 -7.85
N LEU A 156 10.97 -6.70 -8.68
CA LEU A 156 10.47 -7.88 -9.38
C LEU A 156 11.55 -8.51 -10.28
N GLU A 157 11.68 -9.83 -10.24
CA GLU A 157 12.46 -10.58 -11.24
C GLU A 157 11.68 -10.64 -12.57
N PRO A 158 12.36 -10.79 -13.72
CA PRO A 158 11.67 -11.04 -14.99
C PRO A 158 10.71 -12.23 -14.90
N GLY A 159 9.46 -12.02 -15.32
CA GLY A 159 8.38 -13.00 -15.22
C GLY A 159 7.59 -12.99 -13.91
N GLU A 160 7.91 -12.09 -12.97
CA GLU A 160 7.13 -11.92 -11.73
C GLU A 160 6.02 -10.89 -11.86
N THR A 161 4.95 -11.13 -11.10
CA THR A 161 3.82 -10.21 -10.94
C THR A 161 3.66 -9.86 -9.47
N ALA A 162 3.45 -8.57 -9.19
CA ALA A 162 3.02 -8.07 -7.90
C ALA A 162 1.55 -7.62 -7.97
N ALA A 163 0.80 -7.93 -6.92
CA ALA A 163 -0.56 -7.43 -6.70
C ALA A 163 -0.67 -6.88 -5.27
N ALA A 164 -1.21 -5.68 -5.12
CA ALA A 164 -1.56 -5.12 -3.83
C ALA A 164 -3.06 -5.37 -3.57
N CYS A 165 -3.39 -5.97 -2.44
CA CYS A 165 -4.77 -6.22 -2.03
C CYS A 165 -5.17 -5.30 -0.88
N CYS A 166 -6.38 -4.74 -0.95
CA CYS A 166 -7.02 -3.98 0.11
C CYS A 166 -8.41 -4.57 0.43
N PRO A 167 -8.94 -4.38 1.65
CA PRO A 167 -10.35 -4.71 1.92
C PRO A 167 -11.26 -4.08 0.88
N GLU A 168 -12.38 -4.74 0.59
CA GLU A 168 -13.36 -4.21 -0.36
C GLU A 168 -13.78 -2.79 0.01
N SER A 169 -13.84 -1.91 -1.00
CA SER A 169 -14.16 -0.48 -0.88
C SER A 169 -13.11 0.38 -0.15
N TRP A 170 -11.98 -0.19 0.29
CA TRP A 170 -10.89 0.58 0.90
C TRP A 170 -9.90 1.02 -0.17
N PRO A 171 -9.83 2.32 -0.51
CA PRO A 171 -8.78 2.82 -1.37
C PRO A 171 -7.39 2.62 -0.75
N VAL A 172 -6.40 2.44 -1.62
CA VAL A 172 -4.98 2.36 -1.26
C VAL A 172 -4.35 3.75 -1.37
N LEU A 173 -3.57 4.11 -0.35
CA LEU A 173 -2.77 5.32 -0.30
C LEU A 173 -1.41 5.10 -0.98
N ARG A 174 -0.78 6.19 -1.42
CA ARG A 174 0.55 6.18 -2.04
C ARG A 174 1.62 5.50 -1.17
N ASN A 175 1.47 5.57 0.16
CA ASN A 175 2.40 4.93 1.10
C ASN A 175 2.15 3.42 1.31
N GLY A 176 1.19 2.81 0.59
CA GLY A 176 0.88 1.38 0.67
C GLY A 176 -0.12 1.00 1.75
N GLU A 177 -0.75 1.98 2.40
CA GLU A 177 -1.81 1.75 3.40
C GLU A 177 -3.19 1.77 2.74
N CYS A 178 -4.02 0.76 2.99
CA CYS A 178 -5.45 0.80 2.70
C CYS A 178 -6.16 1.57 3.82
N TYR A 179 -7.17 2.38 3.51
CA TYR A 179 -7.86 3.14 4.56
C TYR A 179 -9.39 3.18 4.41
N SER A 180 -10.05 3.44 5.54
CA SER A 180 -11.48 3.75 5.58
C SER A 180 -11.76 4.88 6.59
N PRO A 181 -12.64 5.84 6.25
CA PRO A 181 -13.05 6.90 7.18
C PRO A 181 -13.72 6.36 8.45
N MET A 182 -13.39 6.97 9.59
CA MET A 182 -14.03 6.69 10.87
C MET A 182 -15.21 7.65 11.13
N PRO A 183 -16.23 7.22 11.91
CA PRO A 183 -17.32 8.12 12.30
C PRO A 183 -16.82 9.32 13.11
N THR A 184 -17.07 10.54 12.61
CA THR A 184 -16.54 11.79 13.20
C THR A 184 -17.04 12.06 14.62
N ASP A 185 -18.25 11.60 14.95
CA ASP A 185 -18.86 11.70 16.28
C ASP A 185 -18.10 10.89 17.33
N LYS A 186 -17.50 9.77 16.93
CA LYS A 186 -16.71 8.88 17.81
C LYS A 186 -15.22 9.14 17.73
N PHE A 187 -14.73 9.58 16.57
CA PHE A 187 -13.32 9.83 16.30
C PHE A 187 -13.11 11.26 15.79
N PRO A 188 -13.23 12.27 16.67
CA PRO A 188 -12.97 13.66 16.29
C PRO A 188 -11.50 13.82 15.91
N ALA A 189 -11.26 14.44 14.75
CA ALA A 189 -9.92 14.69 14.21
C ALA A 189 -9.38 16.08 14.60
N THR A 190 -9.50 16.44 15.89
CA THR A 190 -9.11 17.77 16.41
C THR A 190 -7.69 17.83 16.93
N ALA A 191 -7.08 16.67 17.19
CA ALA A 191 -5.68 16.56 17.59
C ALA A 191 -5.09 15.23 17.11
N GLY A 192 -3.77 15.19 16.98
CA GLY A 192 -3.02 13.99 16.63
C GLY A 192 -1.56 14.15 17.02
N CYS A 193 -0.78 13.11 16.82
CA CYS A 193 0.61 13.09 17.26
C CYS A 193 1.53 12.47 16.21
N ALA A 194 2.80 12.87 16.27
CA ALA A 194 3.86 12.25 15.50
C ALA A 194 5.10 12.13 16.36
N THR A 195 5.86 11.07 16.15
CA THR A 195 7.24 11.02 16.65
C THR A 195 8.06 12.04 15.85
N ARG A 196 8.85 12.85 16.55
CA ARG A 196 9.82 13.78 15.96
C ARG A 196 11.20 13.50 16.56
N PRO A 197 12.29 13.60 15.79
CA PRO A 197 13.63 13.50 16.35
C PRO A 197 13.85 14.63 17.37
N VAL A 198 14.55 14.33 18.47
CA VAL A 198 14.88 15.33 19.50
C VAL A 198 15.88 16.35 18.94
N GLU A 199 16.75 15.93 18.01
CA GLU A 199 17.66 16.81 17.28
C GLU A 199 17.16 16.96 15.84
N ALA A 200 16.62 18.14 15.50
CA ALA A 200 16.02 18.39 14.18
C ALA A 200 17.07 18.63 13.07
N SER A 201 18.29 19.03 13.41
CA SER A 201 19.36 19.29 12.44
C SER A 201 20.00 17.99 11.96
N GLY A 202 19.99 17.75 10.65
CA GLY A 202 20.70 16.61 10.05
C GLY A 202 20.04 15.26 10.30
N PHE A 203 18.71 15.21 10.40
CA PHE A 203 17.97 13.95 10.55
C PHE A 203 18.05 13.06 9.28
N TYR A 204 18.17 13.68 8.12
CA TYR A 204 18.42 13.03 6.84
C TYR A 204 19.35 13.85 5.95
N SER A 205 20.05 13.16 5.05
CA SER A 205 20.59 13.74 3.84
C SER A 205 19.67 13.43 2.67
N THR A 206 19.54 14.38 1.75
CA THR A 206 18.70 14.27 0.56
C THR A 206 19.58 14.30 -0.67
N ILE A 207 19.42 13.30 -1.54
CA ILE A 207 19.97 13.33 -2.91
C ILE A 207 18.80 13.32 -3.88
N THR A 208 18.72 14.33 -4.72
CA THR A 208 17.76 14.37 -5.82
C THR A 208 18.29 13.55 -7.00
N THR A 209 17.53 12.55 -7.44
CA THR A 209 17.90 11.68 -8.57
C THR A 209 16.69 11.43 -9.46
N THR A 210 16.92 11.25 -10.76
CA THR A 210 15.86 10.81 -11.67
C THR A 210 15.76 9.29 -11.62
N ILE A 211 14.57 8.79 -11.29
CA ILE A 211 14.28 7.36 -11.31
C ILE A 211 13.39 7.08 -12.50
N ASP A 212 13.87 6.19 -13.38
CA ASP A 212 13.13 5.66 -14.50
C ASP A 212 12.86 4.16 -14.27
N VAL A 213 11.61 3.80 -14.01
CA VAL A 213 11.15 2.41 -13.91
C VAL A 213 10.14 2.13 -15.03
N GLY A 214 10.57 2.36 -16.28
CA GLY A 214 9.71 2.17 -17.44
C GLY A 214 8.49 3.08 -17.39
N SER A 215 7.30 2.54 -17.62
CA SER A 215 6.06 3.32 -17.63
C SER A 215 5.58 3.80 -16.26
N LEU A 216 6.15 3.30 -15.15
CA LEU A 216 5.67 3.57 -13.79
C LEU A 216 6.07 4.94 -13.25
N THR A 217 7.32 5.35 -13.47
CA THR A 217 7.85 6.55 -12.85
C THR A 217 9.03 7.03 -13.67
N SER A 218 8.96 8.25 -14.17
CA SER A 218 10.10 9.06 -14.59
C SER A 218 10.03 10.35 -13.77
N ALA A 219 10.58 10.33 -12.57
CA ALA A 219 10.48 11.47 -11.66
C ALA A 219 11.81 11.76 -10.97
N SER A 220 12.03 13.04 -10.71
CA SER A 220 13.02 13.50 -9.75
C SER A 220 12.55 13.10 -8.36
N ALA A 221 13.20 12.11 -7.76
CA ALA A 221 12.92 11.61 -6.42
C ALA A 221 14.04 12.02 -5.46
N GLU A 222 13.71 12.16 -4.18
CA GLU A 222 14.67 12.41 -3.12
C GLU A 222 15.02 11.10 -2.42
N LEU A 223 16.26 10.65 -2.59
CA LEU A 223 16.79 9.62 -1.74
C LEU A 223 17.07 10.22 -0.36
N ILE A 224 16.15 9.95 0.58
CA ILE A 224 16.29 10.34 1.98
C ILE A 224 17.13 9.27 2.68
N THR A 225 18.38 9.59 2.97
CA THR A 225 19.24 8.74 3.79
C THR A 225 19.13 9.18 5.23
N PRO A 226 18.60 8.35 6.15
CA PRO A 226 18.57 8.70 7.56
C PRO A 226 20.01 8.82 8.06
N THR A 227 20.33 9.94 8.71
CA THR A 227 21.67 10.21 9.27
C THR A 227 21.65 10.23 10.80
N TYR A 228 20.47 10.13 11.40
CA TYR A 228 20.26 10.17 12.84
C TYR A 228 19.80 8.82 13.40
N THR A 229 20.52 8.37 14.42
CA THR A 229 20.12 7.26 15.30
C THR A 229 19.95 7.81 16.70
N GLY A 230 18.76 7.69 17.27
CA GLY A 230 18.48 8.22 18.60
C GLY A 230 17.00 8.22 18.96
N LYS A 231 16.69 8.64 20.18
CA LYS A 231 15.29 8.72 20.64
C LYS A 231 14.62 9.97 20.11
N GLY A 232 13.43 9.78 19.57
CA GLY A 232 12.46 10.83 19.31
C GLY A 232 11.63 11.20 20.52
N SER A 233 10.81 12.23 20.36
CA SER A 233 9.77 12.64 21.28
C SER A 233 8.41 12.62 20.59
N LEU A 234 7.35 12.34 21.36
CA LEU A 234 5.99 12.48 20.87
C LEU A 234 5.63 13.96 20.87
N VAL A 235 5.34 14.49 19.69
CA VAL A 235 4.81 15.84 19.52
C VAL A 235 3.33 15.73 19.21
N THR A 236 2.52 16.38 20.02
CA THR A 236 1.07 16.47 19.81
C THR A 236 0.74 17.80 19.15
N THR A 237 -0.07 17.73 18.10
CA THR A 237 -0.60 18.89 17.40
C THR A 237 -2.10 18.96 17.63
N THR A 238 -2.58 20.13 18.03
CA THR A 238 -4.02 20.42 18.07
C THR A 238 -4.34 21.31 16.88
N TRP A 239 -5.37 20.97 16.11
CA TRP A 239 -5.81 21.76 14.97
C TRP A 239 -6.97 22.64 15.39
N THR A 240 -6.74 23.96 15.41
CA THR A 240 -7.77 24.97 15.68
C THR A 240 -8.15 25.69 14.38
N GLY A 241 -9.45 25.78 14.09
CA GLY A 241 -9.98 26.51 12.93
C GLY A 241 -10.47 25.62 11.78
N THR A 242 -11.18 26.23 10.82
CA THR A 242 -11.80 25.58 9.65
C THR A 242 -10.83 25.19 8.53
N ALA A 243 -9.55 25.54 8.66
CA ALA A 243 -8.57 25.46 7.58
C ALA A 243 -8.01 24.06 7.30
N ALA A 244 -8.34 23.05 8.11
CA ALA A 244 -7.94 21.69 7.82
C ALA A 244 -9.12 20.72 7.97
N LYS A 245 -9.61 20.21 6.84
CA LYS A 245 -10.56 19.09 6.82
C LYS A 245 -9.81 17.81 7.15
N HIS A 246 -9.43 17.67 8.41
CA HIS A 246 -8.87 16.44 8.94
C HIS A 246 -10.00 15.44 9.21
N SER A 247 -9.68 14.17 9.02
CA SER A 247 -10.58 13.06 9.35
C SER A 247 -9.78 11.95 10.01
N ALA A 248 -10.40 11.28 10.97
CA ALA A 248 -9.85 10.05 11.49
C ALA A 248 -10.14 8.94 10.47
N VAL A 249 -9.13 8.13 10.18
CA VAL A 249 -9.23 6.98 9.30
C VAL A 249 -8.65 5.78 10.03
N THR A 250 -9.24 4.60 9.82
CA THR A 250 -8.56 3.35 10.13
C THR A 250 -7.70 2.97 8.94
N VAL A 251 -6.49 2.48 9.20
CA VAL A 251 -5.60 1.98 8.16
C VAL A 251 -5.22 0.52 8.38
N MET A 252 -4.96 -0.17 7.29
CA MET A 252 -4.28 -1.46 7.27
C MET A 252 -3.29 -1.50 6.12
N PRO A 253 -2.08 -2.04 6.32
CA PRO A 253 -1.13 -2.18 5.22
C PRO A 253 -1.69 -3.07 4.12
N ALA A 254 -1.48 -2.70 2.88
CA ALA A 254 -1.86 -3.54 1.75
C ALA A 254 -1.13 -4.90 1.83
N VAL A 255 -1.84 -5.97 1.47
CA VAL A 255 -1.22 -7.28 1.30
C VAL A 255 -0.59 -7.32 -0.08
N VAL A 256 0.74 -7.20 -0.14
CA VAL A 256 1.50 -7.24 -1.41
C VAL A 256 1.90 -8.67 -1.72
N LEU A 257 1.23 -9.27 -2.69
CA LEU A 257 1.47 -10.62 -3.18
C LEU A 257 2.43 -10.59 -4.36
N VAL A 258 3.44 -11.46 -4.38
CA VAL A 258 4.37 -11.61 -5.50
C VAL A 258 4.42 -13.07 -5.93
N HIS A 259 4.24 -13.34 -7.22
CA HIS A 259 4.28 -14.70 -7.76
C HIS A 259 4.85 -14.75 -9.17
N LYS A 260 5.28 -15.94 -9.58
CA LYS A 260 5.54 -16.29 -10.98
C LYS A 260 4.31 -16.93 -11.61
N SER A 261 4.28 -16.97 -12.94
CA SER A 261 3.23 -17.68 -13.70
C SER A 261 3.13 -19.17 -13.32
N GLU A 262 4.29 -19.80 -13.07
CA GLU A 262 4.40 -21.21 -12.68
C GLU A 262 3.83 -21.52 -11.29
N ASP A 263 3.80 -20.56 -10.38
CA ASP A 263 3.23 -20.74 -9.04
C ASP A 263 1.71 -20.91 -9.10
N ALA A 264 1.06 -20.20 -10.02
CA ALA A 264 -0.37 -20.35 -10.29
C ALA A 264 -0.70 -21.74 -10.85
N ALA A 265 0.15 -22.29 -11.72
CA ALA A 265 -0.07 -23.60 -12.34
C ALA A 265 0.01 -24.77 -11.34
N LYS A 266 0.80 -24.62 -10.26
CA LYS A 266 0.92 -25.65 -9.21
C LYS A 266 -0.37 -25.81 -8.39
N THR A 267 -1.21 -24.78 -8.31
CA THR A 267 -2.47 -24.82 -7.54
C THR A 267 -3.61 -25.55 -8.25
N THR A 268 -3.59 -25.67 -9.58
CA THR A 268 -4.63 -26.37 -10.37
C THR A 268 -4.33 -27.85 -10.62
N GLY A 269 -3.13 -28.34 -10.28
CA GLY A 269 -2.69 -29.72 -10.54
C GLY A 269 -3.06 -30.76 -9.46
N GLY A 270 -3.75 -30.37 -8.39
CA GLY A 270 -3.92 -31.21 -7.19
C GLY A 270 -5.23 -32.01 -7.05
N GLY A 271 -6.16 -31.95 -7.99
CA GLY A 271 -7.50 -32.55 -7.81
C GLY A 271 -8.02 -33.30 -9.02
N SER A 272 -7.68 -34.59 -9.15
CA SER A 272 -8.47 -35.54 -9.94
C SER A 272 -9.39 -36.33 -9.01
N SER A 273 -10.68 -35.96 -8.99
CA SER A 273 -11.82 -36.87 -9.21
C SER A 273 -13.17 -36.19 -8.93
N GLY A 274 -14.03 -36.25 -9.95
CA GLY A 274 -15.50 -36.18 -9.98
C GLY A 274 -16.30 -35.49 -8.87
N GLY A 275 -17.05 -34.46 -9.26
CA GLY A 275 -18.23 -34.00 -8.51
C GLY A 275 -18.78 -32.69 -9.04
N ALA A 276 -19.79 -32.74 -9.91
CA ALA A 276 -20.56 -31.57 -10.31
C ALA A 276 -21.37 -31.05 -9.12
N GLY A 277 -21.17 -29.78 -8.76
CA GLY A 277 -21.94 -29.06 -7.75
C GLY A 277 -21.56 -27.59 -7.77
N GLY A 278 -22.45 -26.75 -8.30
CA GLY A 278 -22.21 -25.32 -8.49
C GLY A 278 -22.09 -24.54 -7.17
N GLY A 279 -21.15 -23.61 -7.16
CA GLY A 279 -20.96 -22.57 -6.16
C GLY A 279 -19.89 -21.61 -6.68
N GLY A 280 -20.26 -20.35 -6.93
CA GLY A 280 -19.49 -19.40 -7.72
C GLY A 280 -18.06 -19.18 -7.20
N THR A 281 -17.08 -19.63 -7.98
CA THR A 281 -15.68 -19.27 -7.80
C THR A 281 -15.43 -17.95 -8.52
N GLY A 282 -15.48 -16.84 -7.77
CA GLY A 282 -14.87 -15.60 -8.23
C GLY A 282 -13.37 -15.84 -8.43
N THR A 283 -12.90 -15.80 -9.66
CA THR A 283 -11.49 -15.91 -9.99
C THR A 283 -10.77 -14.73 -9.34
N ASN A 284 -9.95 -14.97 -8.32
CA ASN A 284 -9.18 -13.92 -7.65
C ASN A 284 -8.29 -13.20 -8.67
N ALA A 285 -8.50 -11.90 -8.84
CA ALA A 285 -7.88 -11.09 -9.90
C ALA A 285 -6.34 -11.11 -9.84
N ALA A 286 -5.74 -11.32 -8.67
CA ALA A 286 -4.30 -11.46 -8.51
C ALA A 286 -3.71 -12.62 -9.36
N VAL A 287 -4.36 -13.78 -9.41
CA VAL A 287 -3.89 -14.94 -10.21
C VAL A 287 -4.23 -14.81 -11.70
N ALA A 288 -5.25 -14.02 -12.04
CA ALA A 288 -5.67 -13.79 -13.41
C ALA A 288 -4.64 -12.98 -14.22
N MET A 289 -3.73 -12.28 -13.54
CA MET A 289 -2.64 -11.53 -14.14
C MET A 289 -1.47 -12.48 -14.46
N ARG A 290 -1.36 -12.90 -15.72
CA ARG A 290 -0.28 -13.79 -16.18
C ARG A 290 0.80 -13.01 -16.94
N PRO A 291 2.09 -13.24 -16.66
CA PRO A 291 3.19 -12.87 -17.54
C PRO A 291 3.02 -13.57 -18.91
N GLY A 292 2.64 -12.81 -19.94
CA GLY A 292 2.39 -13.33 -21.29
C GLY A 292 1.18 -12.74 -21.99
N GLY A 293 1.17 -11.41 -22.17
CA GLY A 293 0.21 -10.68 -23.02
C GLY A 293 -1.26 -10.69 -22.55
N PRO A 294 -2.07 -9.71 -22.98
CA PRO A 294 -3.49 -9.70 -22.68
C PRO A 294 -4.18 -10.80 -23.48
N ASP A 295 -4.67 -11.84 -22.81
CA ASP A 295 -5.72 -12.68 -23.38
C ASP A 295 -7.02 -11.84 -23.32
N PRO A 296 -7.58 -11.37 -24.45
CA PRO A 296 -8.71 -10.43 -24.46
C PRO A 296 -9.98 -11.00 -23.80
N LYS A 297 -10.00 -12.29 -23.45
CA LYS A 297 -11.07 -12.95 -22.72
C LYS A 297 -10.90 -12.95 -21.19
N ALA A 298 -9.69 -12.72 -20.66
CA ALA A 298 -9.46 -12.56 -19.22
C ALA A 298 -9.74 -11.13 -18.73
N LEU A 299 -9.61 -10.14 -19.62
CA LEU A 299 -9.99 -8.73 -19.39
C LEU A 299 -11.51 -8.50 -19.36
N GLY A 300 -12.31 -9.44 -19.89
CA GLY A 300 -13.77 -9.34 -19.91
C GLY A 300 -14.44 -9.33 -18.52
N GLY A 301 -13.73 -9.78 -17.47
CA GLY A 301 -14.20 -9.74 -16.08
C GLY A 301 -13.79 -8.49 -15.30
N LEU A 302 -12.82 -7.72 -15.79
CA LEU A 302 -12.27 -6.53 -15.11
C LEU A 302 -12.88 -5.21 -15.61
N ALA A 303 -13.80 -5.27 -16.59
CA ALA A 303 -14.42 -4.09 -17.21
C ALA A 303 -15.85 -3.78 -16.72
N LEU A 304 -16.37 -4.45 -15.67
CA LEU A 304 -17.79 -4.30 -15.25
C LEU A 304 -18.02 -3.72 -13.84
N VAL A 305 -17.06 -2.99 -13.26
CA VAL A 305 -17.33 -2.14 -12.09
C VAL A 305 -16.62 -0.81 -12.26
N VAL A 306 -17.33 0.15 -12.85
CA VAL A 306 -17.22 1.63 -12.78
C VAL A 306 -17.63 2.19 -14.15
N MET A 307 -18.94 2.27 -14.40
CA MET A 307 -19.54 3.02 -15.51
C MET A 307 -20.95 3.45 -15.13
N THR A 308 -21.09 4.21 -14.04
CA THR A 308 -22.31 4.97 -13.71
C THR A 308 -21.99 6.21 -12.88
N ALA A 309 -21.34 7.21 -13.48
CA ALA A 309 -21.40 8.61 -13.02
C ALA A 309 -20.86 9.61 -14.07
N VAL A 310 -21.30 9.53 -15.32
CA VAL A 310 -21.22 10.68 -16.25
C VAL A 310 -22.48 10.66 -17.09
N MET A 311 -23.52 11.37 -16.63
CA MET A 311 -24.66 11.83 -17.44
C MET A 311 -25.52 12.78 -16.57
N ALA A 312 -25.04 14.01 -16.39
CA ALA A 312 -25.84 15.22 -16.13
C ALA A 312 -24.88 16.42 -15.97
N GLY A 313 -24.54 17.08 -17.08
CA GLY A 313 -23.68 18.26 -17.00
C GLY A 313 -23.24 18.86 -18.34
N ALA A 314 -24.04 18.74 -19.39
CA ALA A 314 -23.80 19.46 -20.65
C ALA A 314 -25.12 19.69 -21.40
N ALA A 315 -25.96 20.58 -20.88
CA ALA A 315 -26.99 21.27 -21.67
C ALA A 315 -27.60 22.41 -20.84
N VAL A 316 -26.92 23.56 -20.74
CA VAL A 316 -27.50 24.90 -20.95
C VAL A 316 -26.33 25.85 -21.22
N MET A 317 -25.95 25.95 -22.49
CA MET A 317 -25.47 27.20 -23.06
C MET A 317 -26.66 27.76 -23.81
N MET A 318 -27.18 28.92 -23.40
CA MET A 318 -27.53 29.96 -24.36
C MET A 318 -27.54 31.34 -23.67
N PRO A 319 -27.11 32.37 -24.40
CA PRO A 319 -26.84 33.72 -23.87
C PRO A 319 -28.10 34.57 -23.92
N TRP A 320 -28.36 35.38 -22.89
CA TRP A 320 -28.84 36.78 -22.92
C TRP A 320 -28.54 37.38 -21.54
#